data_AF-A0AAV0VLI5-F1
#
_entry.id   AF-A0AAV0VLI5-F1
#
_cell.length_a   1.000
_cell.length_b   1.000
_cell.length_c   1.000
_cell.angle_alpha   90.00
_cell.angle_beta   90.00
_cell.angle_gamma   90.00
#
_symmetry.space_group_name_H-M   'P 1'
#
loop_
_entity.id
_entity.type
_entity.pdbx_description
1 polymer ?
#
loop_
_entity_poly.entity_id
_entity_poly.type
_entity_poly.pdbx_seq_one_letter_code
_entity_poly.pdbx_strand_id
1 'polypeptide(L)'
;MAAAMSSPLLRPLLAACFSASVYGGRVIREVVEHHVALNMVNKQEDAYDPQTVADRRSQQRIVHALREAFPQLTIVGEEGELAQPAPEDVVRCDLKALDDVTFDGGDDVQNLVLHWKDLVIWVDPLDGTKRFAAKMYDEVSVLIGISYKQRPIAGVVHLPFHGKHGITYWGGPGVGVFCSDHQESEAQTTHAKLLKQTVKSSKRDMICTVSSTNCKLVNNALQLLTPSAILTGGATGTMVLGVLTGQSDGFFRFKAATRKWDICAVEPLIEELGGKLTDTQGNVYIYDHIGNAPDFDNERGLIACVKPETHEMIVNVITKVNLTSALDGREMTPQWFQECVFLGRQVLAVNVVPGSVHTQQALAYLANLHASAWGQKDLIEKARSKLWPAACWWAFPKRGATELAQASYIWPQMLGSWEQVFKSEPCLPSTAALESLCERMIEEAAYISTCLSVDSNASLSTLVHGDFKSANLFFKSLSREVVAFDWQWSGVGLGAMDVANLLNTLVSISLLANDENELELLHFYYDRLNERLQALDVTSDLQKSYPFEAFKRHYVLAFLELHQSLEYVKSERLMS
;
A
#
# COMPACT_ATOMS: atom_id res chain seq x y z
N MET A 1 -24.40 33.83 28.18
CA MET A 1 -24.55 33.68 26.72
C MET A 1 -23.23 34.06 26.08
N ALA A 2 -22.41 33.09 25.69
CA ALA A 2 -21.23 33.37 24.89
C ALA A 2 -21.72 33.86 23.52
N ALA A 3 -21.28 35.04 23.09
CA ALA A 3 -21.57 35.51 21.75
C ALA A 3 -21.08 34.45 20.76
N ALA A 4 -21.97 33.96 19.89
CA ALA A 4 -21.59 33.07 18.81
C ALA A 4 -20.57 33.81 17.94
N MET A 5 -19.28 33.50 18.12
CA MET A 5 -18.21 34.06 17.31
C MET A 5 -18.39 33.57 15.88
N SER A 6 -18.40 34.50 14.93
CA SER A 6 -18.55 34.21 13.51
C SER A 6 -17.50 33.20 13.04
N SER A 7 -17.91 32.27 12.17
CA SER A 7 -17.00 31.38 11.45
C SER A 7 -15.84 32.14 10.78
N PRO A 8 -14.60 31.61 10.78
CA PRO A 8 -13.48 32.30 10.18
C PRO A 8 -13.55 32.20 8.65
N LEU A 9 -13.03 33.22 7.99
CA LEU A 9 -12.78 33.20 6.55
C LEU A 9 -11.40 32.60 6.28
N LEU A 10 -11.25 31.91 5.15
CA LEU A 10 -9.98 31.28 4.77
C LEU A 10 -8.83 32.28 4.67
N ARG A 11 -9.01 33.43 4.02
CA ARG A 11 -7.92 34.42 3.83
C ARG A 11 -7.34 34.94 5.15
N PRO A 12 -8.12 35.51 6.09
CA PRO A 12 -7.59 35.96 7.38
C PRO A 12 -6.94 34.84 8.19
N LEU A 13 -7.47 33.62 8.10
CA LEU A 13 -6.88 32.46 8.77
C LEU A 13 -5.52 32.09 8.17
N LEU A 14 -5.42 32.04 6.84
CA LEU A 14 -4.17 31.78 6.13
C LEU A 14 -3.13 32.89 6.39
N ALA A 15 -3.56 34.16 6.45
CA ALA A 15 -2.70 35.28 6.82
C ALA A 15 -2.17 35.14 8.26
N ALA A 16 -3.01 34.69 9.19
CA ALA A 16 -2.57 34.39 10.55
C ALA A 16 -1.55 33.24 10.60
N CYS A 17 -1.80 32.14 9.88
CA CYS A 17 -0.84 31.03 9.77
C CYS A 17 0.48 31.47 9.14
N PHE A 18 0.43 32.30 8.09
CA PHE A 18 1.61 32.90 7.47
C PHE A 18 2.42 33.69 8.50
N SER A 19 1.78 34.65 9.18
CA SER A 19 2.40 35.49 10.19
C SER A 19 2.97 34.67 11.36
N ALA A 20 2.22 33.70 11.86
CA ALA A 20 2.64 32.81 12.95
C ALA A 20 3.87 31.97 12.58
N SER A 21 3.94 31.43 11.35
CA SER A 21 5.10 30.64 10.90
C SER A 21 6.40 31.47 10.88
N VAL A 22 6.29 32.75 10.51
CA VAL A 22 7.43 33.67 10.44
C VAL A 22 7.93 33.99 11.85
N TYR A 23 7.00 34.16 12.80
CA TYR A 23 7.33 34.34 14.22
C TYR A 23 7.93 33.09 14.87
N GLY A 24 7.45 31.90 14.51
CA GLY A 24 8.08 30.62 14.89
C GLY A 24 9.51 30.52 14.35
N GLY A 25 9.71 30.86 13.07
CA GLY A 25 11.04 30.93 12.46
C GLY A 25 11.96 31.93 13.18
N ARG A 26 11.44 33.10 13.56
CA ARG A 26 12.20 34.11 14.31
C ARG A 26 12.73 33.55 15.62
N VAL A 27 11.91 32.85 16.41
CA VAL A 27 12.38 32.34 17.71
C VAL A 27 13.43 31.25 17.54
N ILE A 28 13.34 30.45 16.47
CA ILE A 28 14.38 29.47 16.11
C ILE A 28 15.70 30.18 15.80
N ARG A 29 15.68 31.28 15.03
CA ARG A 29 16.86 32.13 14.79
C ARG A 29 17.40 32.74 16.10
N GLU A 30 16.53 33.30 16.94
CA GLU A 30 16.91 33.89 18.22
C GLU A 30 17.65 32.90 19.12
N VAL A 31 17.22 31.62 19.15
CA VAL A 31 17.91 30.55 19.90
C VAL A 31 19.35 30.37 19.41
N VAL A 32 19.58 30.43 18.10
CA VAL A 32 20.91 30.30 17.50
C VAL A 32 21.74 31.57 17.74
N GLU A 33 21.20 32.75 17.44
CA GLU A 33 21.88 34.05 17.57
C GLU A 33 22.34 34.33 19.00
N HIS A 34 21.47 34.06 19.98
CA HIS A 34 21.76 34.25 21.40
C HIS A 34 22.46 33.06 22.06
N HIS A 35 22.85 32.04 21.29
CA HIS A 35 23.55 30.84 21.79
C HIS A 35 22.83 30.17 22.97
N VAL A 36 21.50 30.11 22.91
CA VAL A 36 20.68 29.53 23.97
C VAL A 36 20.95 28.02 24.03
N ALA A 37 21.12 27.49 25.24
CA ALA A 37 21.32 26.05 25.43
C ALA A 37 20.11 25.26 24.89
N LEU A 38 20.37 24.28 24.02
CA LEU A 38 19.31 23.54 23.31
C LEU A 38 18.39 22.76 24.24
N ASN A 39 18.86 22.39 25.44
CA ASN A 39 18.09 21.65 26.46
C ASN A 39 17.32 20.47 25.82
N MET A 40 18.09 19.58 25.19
CA MET A 40 17.57 18.45 24.43
C MET A 40 16.87 17.45 25.35
N VAL A 41 15.66 17.05 24.95
CA VAL A 41 14.85 16.00 25.59
C VAL A 41 14.55 14.94 24.55
N ASN A 42 14.70 13.65 24.88
CA ASN A 42 14.27 12.57 23.99
C ASN A 42 12.82 12.20 24.33
N LYS A 43 11.91 12.28 23.36
CA LYS A 43 10.46 12.08 23.55
C LYS A 43 10.06 10.60 23.67
N GLN A 44 10.90 9.68 23.20
CA GLN A 44 10.62 8.24 23.21
C GLN A 44 11.72 7.46 23.94
N GLU A 45 11.38 6.34 24.60
CA GLU A 45 12.37 5.48 25.27
C GLU A 45 13.15 4.62 24.26
N ASP A 46 12.46 4.09 23.24
CA ASP A 46 13.02 3.12 22.28
C ASP A 46 13.46 3.72 20.94
N ALA A 47 13.28 5.02 20.74
CA ALA A 47 13.69 5.72 19.52
C ALA A 47 14.34 7.06 19.83
N TYR A 48 15.26 7.48 18.96
CA TYR A 48 15.85 8.82 19.03
C TYR A 48 14.90 9.82 18.37
N ASP A 49 14.15 10.54 19.20
CA ASP A 49 13.14 11.56 18.86
C ASP A 49 13.41 12.83 19.70
N PRO A 50 14.41 13.64 19.32
CA PRO A 50 14.85 14.78 20.12
C PRO A 50 13.90 15.96 19.98
N GLN A 51 13.74 16.70 21.09
CA GLN A 51 13.06 17.99 21.19
C GLN A 51 14.01 19.00 21.83
N THR A 52 14.10 20.21 21.30
CA THR A 52 14.90 21.31 21.84
C THR A 52 14.03 22.44 22.40
N VAL A 53 14.69 23.44 23.01
CA VAL A 53 14.04 24.69 23.41
C VAL A 53 13.48 25.47 22.21
N ALA A 54 14.05 25.30 21.01
CA ALA A 54 13.56 25.97 19.80
C ALA A 54 12.19 25.42 19.40
N ASP A 55 12.01 24.10 19.41
CA ASP A 55 10.73 23.43 19.12
C ASP A 55 9.64 23.93 20.06
N ARG A 56 9.93 23.91 21.38
CA ARG A 56 8.98 24.35 22.42
C ARG A 56 8.62 25.83 22.26
N ARG A 57 9.61 26.73 22.19
CA ARG A 57 9.36 28.18 22.06
C ARG A 57 8.63 28.53 20.76
N SER A 58 8.99 27.87 19.66
CA SER A 58 8.32 28.05 18.37
C SER A 58 6.85 27.64 18.44
N GLN A 59 6.54 26.46 18.99
CA GLN A 59 5.15 26.03 19.15
C GLN A 59 4.37 26.94 20.10
N GLN A 60 4.95 27.34 21.23
CA GLN A 60 4.30 28.25 22.18
C GLN A 60 3.92 29.58 21.52
N ARG A 61 4.84 30.17 20.74
CA ARG A 61 4.64 31.43 20.03
C ARG A 61 3.57 31.30 18.93
N ILE A 62 3.64 30.24 18.11
CA ILE A 62 2.66 29.95 17.05
C ILE A 62 1.26 29.73 17.64
N VAL A 63 1.13 28.81 18.59
CA VAL A 63 -0.15 28.43 19.18
C VAL A 63 -0.78 29.60 19.93
N HIS A 64 0.01 30.38 20.68
CA HIS A 64 -0.50 31.57 21.37
C HIS A 64 -1.05 32.61 20.38
N ALA A 65 -0.27 32.96 19.35
CA ALA A 65 -0.68 33.97 18.37
C ALA A 65 -1.93 33.55 17.59
N LEU A 66 -2.05 32.25 17.24
CA LEU A 66 -3.23 31.71 16.58
C LEU A 66 -4.45 31.66 17.50
N ARG A 67 -4.30 31.24 18.76
CA ARG A 67 -5.40 31.23 19.75
C ARG A 67 -5.85 32.64 20.14
N GLU A 68 -4.97 33.63 20.14
CA GLU A 68 -5.35 35.05 20.35
C GLU A 68 -6.20 35.57 19.19
N ALA A 69 -5.82 35.26 17.94
CA ALA A 69 -6.58 35.66 16.76
C ALA A 69 -7.90 34.88 16.59
N PHE A 70 -7.87 33.57 16.87
CA PHE A 70 -8.99 32.65 16.66
C PHE A 70 -9.12 31.67 17.85
N PRO A 71 -9.84 32.06 18.92
CA PRO A 71 -9.91 31.26 20.16
C PRO A 71 -10.56 29.88 20.03
N GLN A 72 -11.29 29.60 18.94
CA GLN A 72 -12.02 28.35 18.70
C GLN A 72 -11.27 27.36 17.80
N LEU A 73 -10.03 27.65 17.40
CA LEU A 73 -9.24 26.73 16.59
C LEU A 73 -8.91 25.45 17.35
N THR A 74 -9.18 24.32 16.70
CA THR A 74 -8.50 23.07 17.03
C THR A 74 -7.11 23.10 16.42
N ILE A 75 -6.08 22.99 17.26
CA ILE A 75 -4.67 22.98 16.85
C ILE A 75 -4.05 21.68 17.36
N VAL A 76 -3.45 20.90 16.46
CA VAL A 76 -2.67 19.71 16.75
C VAL A 76 -1.20 20.05 16.46
N GLY A 77 -0.42 20.23 17.51
CA GLY A 77 1.02 20.50 17.42
C GLY A 77 1.85 19.27 17.79
N GLU A 78 3.00 19.11 17.13
CA GLU A 78 3.92 18.00 17.40
C GLU A 78 4.28 17.87 18.88
N GLU A 79 4.53 18.98 19.55
CA GLU A 79 5.05 18.98 20.93
C GLU A 79 3.96 18.85 22.00
N GLY A 80 2.74 18.50 21.59
CA GLY A 80 1.60 18.33 22.47
C GLY A 80 1.15 19.64 23.12
N GLU A 81 0.53 19.56 24.29
CA GLU A 81 0.14 20.75 25.05
C GLU A 81 1.32 21.32 25.83
N LEU A 82 1.65 22.59 25.56
CA LEU A 82 2.73 23.33 26.21
C LEU A 82 2.18 24.46 27.08
N ALA A 83 3.00 24.93 28.03
CA ALA A 83 2.70 26.13 28.81
C ALA A 83 2.61 27.39 27.91
N GLN A 84 2.01 28.47 28.42
CA GLN A 84 1.99 29.76 27.73
C GLN A 84 3.41 30.27 27.42
N PRO A 85 3.60 31.04 26.33
CA PRO A 85 4.89 31.63 26.01
C PRO A 85 5.37 32.60 27.10
N ALA A 86 6.69 32.78 27.19
CA ALA A 86 7.25 33.85 28.01
C ALA A 86 6.80 35.23 27.49
N PRO A 87 6.76 36.29 28.32
CA PRO A 87 6.30 37.62 27.90
C PRO A 87 6.99 38.18 26.64
N GLU A 88 8.29 37.90 26.48
CA GLU A 88 9.10 38.26 25.32
C GLU A 88 8.74 37.49 24.05
N ASP A 89 8.09 36.32 24.18
CA ASP A 89 7.68 35.45 23.10
C ASP A 89 6.22 35.69 22.67
N VAL A 90 5.50 36.61 23.31
CA VAL A 90 4.12 36.96 22.96
C VAL A 90 4.10 37.83 21.70
N VAL A 91 3.40 37.36 20.68
CA VAL A 91 3.25 38.02 19.37
C VAL A 91 1.81 37.95 18.88
N ARG A 92 1.42 38.87 17.99
CA ARG A 92 0.09 38.94 17.39
C ARG A 92 0.14 38.72 15.89
N CYS A 93 -0.73 37.85 15.39
CA CYS A 93 -0.87 37.60 13.96
C CYS A 93 -1.28 38.87 13.19
N ASP A 94 -0.64 39.10 12.04
CA ASP A 94 -1.13 40.05 11.05
C ASP A 94 -2.15 39.38 10.12
N LEU A 95 -3.44 39.66 10.34
CA LEU A 95 -4.54 39.10 9.56
C LEU A 95 -4.66 39.69 8.15
N LYS A 96 -3.88 40.73 7.83
CA LYS A 96 -3.88 41.46 6.56
C LYS A 96 -2.64 41.21 5.71
N ALA A 97 -1.72 40.35 6.17
CA ALA A 97 -0.44 40.08 5.51
C ALA A 97 -0.60 39.64 4.03
N LEU A 98 -1.78 39.15 3.65
CA LEU A 98 -2.09 38.60 2.34
C LEU A 98 -3.19 39.39 1.59
N ASP A 99 -3.61 40.56 2.08
CA ASP A 99 -4.73 41.34 1.49
C ASP A 99 -4.46 41.78 0.05
N ASP A 100 -3.20 42.05 -0.28
CA ASP A 100 -2.76 42.48 -1.62
C ASP A 100 -2.59 41.30 -2.61
N VAL A 101 -2.82 40.06 -2.17
CA VAL A 101 -2.69 38.86 -3.01
C VAL A 101 -4.04 38.41 -3.54
N THR A 102 -4.12 38.22 -4.85
CA THR A 102 -5.31 37.66 -5.52
C THR A 102 -5.21 36.14 -5.57
N PHE A 103 -6.26 35.44 -5.11
CA PHE A 103 -6.32 33.98 -5.15
C PHE A 103 -6.85 33.49 -6.51
N ASP A 104 -6.40 32.30 -6.93
CA ASP A 104 -6.74 31.73 -8.24
C ASP A 104 -8.23 31.40 -8.41
N GLY A 105 -8.90 31.03 -7.33
CA GLY A 105 -10.33 30.78 -7.27
C GLY A 105 -11.17 32.03 -7.02
N GLY A 106 -10.56 33.22 -7.02
CA GLY A 106 -11.27 34.49 -6.85
C GLY A 106 -12.04 34.61 -5.53
N ASP A 107 -13.16 35.35 -5.56
CA ASP A 107 -13.94 35.69 -4.36
C ASP A 107 -14.51 34.48 -3.61
N ASP A 108 -14.79 33.38 -4.31
CA ASP A 108 -15.35 32.17 -3.70
C ASP A 108 -14.38 31.53 -2.71
N VAL A 109 -13.09 31.48 -3.06
CA VAL A 109 -12.04 30.94 -2.18
C VAL A 109 -11.61 31.98 -1.15
N GLN A 110 -11.50 33.25 -1.55
CA GLN A 110 -11.07 34.35 -0.67
C GLN A 110 -12.04 34.53 0.51
N ASN A 111 -13.34 34.39 0.25
CA ASN A 111 -14.40 34.56 1.23
C ASN A 111 -15.00 33.22 1.70
N LEU A 112 -14.27 32.11 1.52
CA LEU A 112 -14.71 30.80 1.99
C LEU A 112 -14.88 30.81 3.51
N VAL A 113 -16.12 30.61 3.96
CA VAL A 113 -16.49 30.51 5.38
C VAL A 113 -16.25 29.08 5.87
N LEU A 114 -15.44 28.93 6.92
CA LEU A 114 -15.09 27.63 7.48
C LEU A 114 -15.89 27.36 8.76
N HIS A 115 -16.36 26.13 8.94
CA HIS A 115 -17.00 25.72 10.19
C HIS A 115 -15.97 25.19 11.18
N TRP A 116 -15.98 25.72 12.41
CA TRP A 116 -15.01 25.36 13.46
C TRP A 116 -14.89 23.85 13.69
N LYS A 117 -16.02 23.13 13.68
CA LYS A 117 -16.06 21.68 13.90
C LYS A 117 -15.30 20.85 12.86
N ASP A 118 -15.13 21.40 11.66
CA ASP A 118 -14.52 20.72 10.52
C ASP A 118 -13.10 21.22 10.25
N LEU A 119 -12.61 22.19 11.04
CA LEU A 119 -11.34 22.89 10.84
C LEU A 119 -10.28 22.43 11.85
N VAL A 120 -9.12 22.02 11.35
CA VAL A 120 -7.97 21.62 12.19
C VAL A 120 -6.69 22.22 11.63
N ILE A 121 -5.92 22.86 12.50
CA ILE A 121 -4.58 23.36 12.22
C ILE A 121 -3.54 22.34 12.69
N TRP A 122 -2.64 21.95 11.81
CA TRP A 122 -1.55 21.02 12.09
C TRP A 122 -0.24 21.80 12.14
N VAL A 123 0.52 21.67 13.22
CA VAL A 123 1.75 22.44 13.45
C VAL A 123 2.92 21.50 13.70
N ASP A 124 3.94 21.59 12.85
CA ASP A 124 5.29 21.18 13.18
C ASP A 124 6.10 22.47 13.43
N PRO A 125 6.45 22.76 14.69
CA PRO A 125 7.09 24.01 15.06
C PRO A 125 8.57 24.08 14.64
N LEU A 126 9.20 22.95 14.31
CA LEU A 126 10.59 22.82 13.85
C LEU A 126 10.79 21.46 13.15
N ASP A 127 10.39 21.36 11.89
CA ASP A 127 10.64 20.17 11.08
C ASP A 127 12.15 20.07 10.84
N GLY A 128 12.72 18.95 11.27
CA GLY A 128 14.16 18.70 11.20
C GLY A 128 14.93 18.96 12.49
N THR A 129 14.36 18.75 13.67
CA THR A 129 15.05 18.91 14.97
C THR A 129 16.42 18.24 15.06
N LYS A 130 16.59 17.06 14.45
CA LYS A 130 17.89 16.36 14.34
C LYS A 130 18.91 17.16 13.51
N ARG A 131 18.46 17.80 12.43
CA ARG A 131 19.27 18.68 11.58
C ARG A 131 19.61 19.97 12.31
N PHE A 132 18.65 20.54 13.03
CA PHE A 132 18.87 21.70 13.89
C PHE A 132 19.96 21.44 14.95
N ALA A 133 19.85 20.33 15.68
CA ALA A 133 20.85 19.92 16.67
C ALA A 133 22.24 19.66 16.05
N ALA A 134 22.27 19.17 14.81
CA ALA A 134 23.49 19.00 14.01
C ALA A 134 24.00 20.31 13.37
N LYS A 135 23.39 21.47 13.68
CA LYS A 135 23.71 22.79 13.11
C LYS A 135 23.56 22.89 11.59
N MET A 136 22.71 22.03 11.01
CA MET A 136 22.34 22.06 9.60
C MET A 136 21.09 22.94 9.43
N TYR A 137 21.27 24.24 9.64
CA TYR A 137 20.18 25.20 9.74
C TYR A 137 19.40 25.42 8.42
N ASP A 138 20.03 25.20 7.27
CA ASP A 138 19.35 25.30 5.96
C ASP A 138 18.42 24.12 5.67
N GLU A 139 18.42 23.08 6.51
CA GLU A 139 17.57 21.90 6.37
C GLU A 139 16.38 21.88 7.34
N VAL A 140 16.06 23.00 8.01
CA VAL A 140 14.94 23.07 8.96
C VAL A 140 13.80 23.95 8.44
N SER A 141 12.57 23.65 8.85
CA SER A 141 11.39 24.42 8.48
C SER A 141 10.37 24.53 9.61
N VAL A 142 9.42 25.46 9.47
CA VAL A 142 8.20 25.54 10.29
C VAL A 142 7.03 25.21 9.38
N LEU A 143 6.19 24.25 9.78
CA LEU A 143 5.07 23.77 8.99
C LEU A 143 3.76 24.09 9.68
N ILE A 144 2.85 24.76 8.97
CA ILE A 144 1.48 25.02 9.43
C ILE A 144 0.51 24.60 8.31
N GLY A 145 -0.20 23.49 8.53
CA GLY A 145 -1.22 22.98 7.63
C GLY A 145 -2.63 23.35 8.09
N ILE A 146 -3.49 23.74 7.16
CA ILE A 146 -4.90 24.04 7.40
C ILE A 146 -5.72 22.94 6.73
N SER A 147 -6.37 22.12 7.55
CA SER A 147 -7.27 21.07 7.06
C SER A 147 -8.73 21.42 7.34
N TYR A 148 -9.57 21.15 6.35
CA TYR A 148 -11.01 21.37 6.42
C TYR A 148 -11.73 20.13 5.89
N LYS A 149 -12.68 19.58 6.67
CA LYS A 149 -13.35 18.30 6.37
C LYS A 149 -12.34 17.18 6.06
N GLN A 150 -11.32 17.08 6.92
CA GLN A 150 -10.27 16.06 6.88
C GLN A 150 -9.34 16.08 5.64
N ARG A 151 -9.41 17.14 4.82
CA ARG A 151 -8.48 17.35 3.68
C ARG A 151 -7.73 18.66 3.84
N PRO A 152 -6.45 18.73 3.44
CA PRO A 152 -5.68 19.97 3.54
C PRO A 152 -6.17 20.94 2.45
N ILE A 153 -6.52 22.16 2.84
CA ILE A 153 -7.03 23.19 1.93
C ILE A 153 -6.03 24.33 1.73
N ALA A 154 -5.08 24.50 2.65
CA ALA A 154 -3.99 25.44 2.53
C ALA A 154 -2.84 25.05 3.46
N GLY A 155 -1.64 25.53 3.19
CA GLY A 155 -0.47 25.27 4.00
C GLY A 155 0.57 26.39 3.93
N VAL A 156 1.44 26.43 4.93
CA VAL A 156 2.54 27.39 5.07
C VAL A 156 3.80 26.66 5.49
N VAL A 157 4.89 26.90 4.78
CA VAL A 157 6.23 26.35 5.02
C VAL A 157 7.21 27.51 5.12
N HIS A 158 7.73 27.78 6.31
CA HIS A 158 8.73 28.84 6.53
C HIS A 158 10.11 28.23 6.72
N LEU A 159 11.10 28.70 5.95
CA LEU A 159 12.51 28.32 6.09
C LEU A 159 13.25 29.44 6.83
N PRO A 160 13.60 29.27 8.12
CA PRO A 160 14.04 30.38 8.94
C PRO A 160 15.40 30.96 8.55
N PHE A 161 16.28 30.15 7.95
CA PHE A 161 17.69 30.50 7.71
C PHE A 161 18.02 30.83 6.26
N HIS A 162 17.03 30.87 5.38
CA HIS A 162 17.22 31.36 4.01
C HIS A 162 17.24 32.89 3.97
N GLY A 163 18.38 33.46 3.59
CA GLY A 163 18.56 34.91 3.64
C GLY A 163 18.64 35.42 5.09
N LYS A 164 18.21 36.66 5.33
CA LYS A 164 18.34 37.29 6.65
C LYS A 164 17.16 36.99 7.59
N HIS A 165 15.94 36.97 7.06
CA HIS A 165 14.72 36.75 7.86
C HIS A 165 13.88 35.54 7.40
N GLY A 166 14.43 34.72 6.51
CA GLY A 166 13.78 33.52 6.01
C GLY A 166 13.02 33.72 4.71
N ILE A 167 12.48 32.63 4.19
CA ILE A 167 11.58 32.60 3.03
C ILE A 167 10.37 31.74 3.36
N THR A 168 9.17 32.10 2.86
CA THR A 168 7.92 31.42 3.20
C THR A 168 7.18 30.97 1.95
N TYR A 169 6.88 29.69 1.85
CA TYR A 169 6.01 29.14 0.81
C TYR A 169 4.63 28.91 1.38
N TRP A 170 3.59 29.32 0.65
CA TRP A 170 2.22 29.20 1.15
C TRP A 170 1.23 29.13 0.00
N GLY A 171 0.01 28.65 0.30
CA GLY A 171 -1.02 28.48 -0.71
C GLY A 171 -1.83 27.22 -0.54
N GLY A 172 -2.49 26.79 -1.61
CA GLY A 172 -3.33 25.60 -1.64
C GLY A 172 -4.35 25.62 -2.77
N PRO A 173 -5.22 24.58 -2.86
CA PRO A 173 -6.26 24.46 -3.87
C PRO A 173 -7.12 25.72 -4.01
N GLY A 174 -7.11 26.34 -5.19
CA GLY A 174 -7.83 27.57 -5.49
C GLY A 174 -7.26 28.84 -4.83
N VAL A 175 -6.26 28.74 -3.96
CA VAL A 175 -5.48 29.89 -3.49
C VAL A 175 -4.40 30.23 -4.51
N GLY A 176 -3.79 29.22 -5.13
CA GLY A 176 -2.51 29.34 -5.83
C GLY A 176 -1.35 29.00 -4.88
N VAL A 177 -0.12 29.01 -5.38
CA VAL A 177 1.09 28.80 -4.56
C VAL A 177 2.00 30.02 -4.71
N PHE A 178 2.50 30.52 -3.59
CA PHE A 178 3.31 31.72 -3.52
C PHE A 178 4.55 31.49 -2.69
N CYS A 179 5.57 32.30 -2.96
CA CYS A 179 6.81 32.36 -2.23
C CYS A 179 7.03 33.81 -1.78
N SER A 180 7.23 33.99 -0.48
CA SER A 180 7.42 35.28 0.17
C SER A 180 8.82 35.41 0.74
N ASP A 181 9.56 36.37 0.23
CA ASP A 181 10.89 36.72 0.70
C ASP A 181 10.81 37.82 1.77
N HIS A 182 11.55 37.64 2.86
CA HIS A 182 11.61 38.54 4.02
C HIS A 182 12.96 39.27 4.04
N GLN A 183 13.07 40.34 3.23
CA GLN A 183 14.37 40.98 2.95
C GLN A 183 14.83 41.94 4.07
N GLU A 184 14.13 43.05 4.29
CA GLU A 184 14.54 44.08 5.27
C GLU A 184 13.96 43.84 6.67
N SER A 185 12.75 43.27 6.73
CA SER A 185 12.09 42.88 7.98
C SER A 185 10.99 41.86 7.68
N GLU A 186 10.56 41.13 8.70
CA GLU A 186 9.45 40.17 8.61
C GLU A 186 8.09 40.83 8.32
N ALA A 187 7.98 42.15 8.44
CA ALA A 187 6.78 42.91 8.08
C ALA A 187 6.78 43.40 6.62
N GLN A 188 7.94 43.39 5.96
CA GLN A 188 8.09 43.80 4.56
C GLN A 188 8.34 42.57 3.70
N THR A 189 7.28 42.06 3.08
CA THR A 189 7.31 40.81 2.33
C THR A 189 6.87 41.03 0.88
N THR A 190 7.51 40.32 -0.05
CA THR A 190 7.10 40.32 -1.46
C THR A 190 6.50 38.96 -1.81
N HIS A 191 5.31 38.92 -2.40
CA HIS A 191 4.63 37.66 -2.75
C HIS A 191 4.83 37.32 -4.23
N ALA A 192 5.66 36.33 -4.53
CA ALA A 192 5.88 35.84 -5.88
C ALA A 192 5.07 34.55 -6.14
N LYS A 193 4.20 34.56 -7.14
CA LYS A 193 3.41 33.39 -7.51
C LYS A 193 4.27 32.34 -8.19
N LEU A 194 4.20 31.10 -7.73
CA LEU A 194 4.79 29.93 -8.40
C LEU A 194 3.86 29.48 -9.52
N LEU A 195 4.41 29.35 -10.71
CA LEU A 195 3.65 28.90 -11.88
C LEU A 195 3.59 27.38 -11.91
N LYS A 196 2.42 26.84 -12.24
CA LYS A 196 2.26 25.46 -12.67
C LYS A 196 3.28 25.17 -13.76
N GLN A 197 4.08 24.12 -13.59
CA GLN A 197 5.05 23.72 -14.61
C GLN A 197 4.28 23.33 -15.87
N THR A 198 4.27 24.22 -16.88
CA THR A 198 3.70 23.90 -18.18
C THR A 198 4.59 22.86 -18.85
N VAL A 199 3.97 21.79 -19.35
CA VAL A 199 4.63 20.64 -19.97
C VAL A 199 5.36 21.09 -21.25
N LYS A 200 6.57 21.65 -21.09
CA LYS A 200 7.59 21.54 -22.12
C LYS A 200 8.35 20.27 -21.81
N SER A 201 7.96 19.22 -22.55
CA SER A 201 8.71 17.98 -22.68
C SER A 201 10.13 18.28 -23.16
N SER A 202 11.01 18.63 -22.23
CA SER A 202 12.43 18.35 -22.38
C SER A 202 12.66 17.03 -21.67
N LYS A 203 13.27 16.06 -22.36
CA LYS A 203 13.86 14.86 -21.76
C LYS A 203 14.98 15.27 -20.80
N ARG A 204 14.65 15.90 -19.68
CA ARG A 204 15.58 16.06 -18.56
C ARG A 204 15.48 14.81 -17.72
N ASP A 205 16.64 14.30 -17.33
CA ASP A 205 16.72 13.09 -16.53
C ASP A 205 16.12 13.33 -15.13
N MET A 206 15.56 12.27 -14.55
CA MET A 206 14.83 12.32 -13.29
C MET A 206 15.78 12.46 -12.10
N ILE A 207 15.49 13.39 -11.21
CA ILE A 207 16.17 13.56 -9.92
C ILE A 207 15.25 13.08 -8.81
N CYS A 208 15.72 12.17 -7.95
CA CYS A 208 14.94 11.70 -6.79
C CYS A 208 15.57 12.21 -5.49
N THR A 209 14.72 12.62 -4.56
CA THR A 209 15.12 12.89 -3.17
C THR A 209 14.69 11.73 -2.28
N VAL A 210 15.57 11.29 -1.38
CA VAL A 210 15.27 10.25 -0.38
C VAL A 210 15.80 10.65 0.99
N SER A 211 15.38 9.93 2.03
CA SER A 211 15.97 10.09 3.37
C SER A 211 17.44 9.65 3.35
N SER A 212 18.29 10.35 4.10
CA SER A 212 19.70 9.96 4.31
C SER A 212 19.88 8.63 5.06
N THR A 213 18.82 8.07 5.65
CA THR A 213 18.89 6.77 6.33
C THR A 213 18.99 5.63 5.33
N ASN A 214 20.04 4.81 5.46
CA ASN A 214 20.22 3.64 4.60
C ASN A 214 19.06 2.65 4.77
N CYS A 215 18.34 2.38 3.67
CA CYS A 215 17.20 1.47 3.64
C CYS A 215 17.28 0.61 2.38
N LYS A 216 17.30 -0.72 2.55
CA LYS A 216 17.35 -1.67 1.43
C LYS A 216 16.23 -1.44 0.41
N LEU A 217 15.01 -1.15 0.88
CA LEU A 217 13.86 -0.87 0.03
C LEU A 217 14.09 0.38 -0.82
N VAL A 218 14.60 1.46 -0.21
CA VAL A 218 14.94 2.69 -0.93
C VAL A 218 16.02 2.43 -1.99
N ASN A 219 17.08 1.69 -1.63
CA ASN A 219 18.15 1.36 -2.57
C ASN A 219 17.65 0.54 -3.77
N ASN A 220 16.79 -0.45 -3.52
CA ASN A 220 16.18 -1.27 -4.57
C ASN A 220 15.27 -0.42 -5.48
N ALA A 221 14.51 0.52 -4.92
CA ALA A 221 13.68 1.43 -5.70
C ALA A 221 14.52 2.35 -6.58
N LEU A 222 15.60 2.93 -6.04
CA LEU A 222 16.52 3.79 -6.79
C LEU A 222 17.22 3.04 -7.93
N GLN A 223 17.56 1.76 -7.74
CA GLN A 223 18.11 0.91 -8.82
C GLN A 223 17.12 0.69 -9.96
N LEU A 224 15.82 0.57 -9.68
CA LEU A 224 14.79 0.39 -10.69
C LEU A 224 14.40 1.70 -11.37
N LEU A 225 14.41 2.81 -10.62
CA LEU A 225 14.10 4.15 -11.11
C LEU A 225 15.23 4.74 -11.96
N THR A 226 16.48 4.35 -11.69
CA THR A 226 17.68 4.87 -12.38
C THR A 226 17.71 6.40 -12.50
N PRO A 227 17.51 7.16 -11.40
CA PRO A 227 17.56 8.62 -11.46
C PRO A 227 18.98 9.10 -11.83
N SER A 228 19.08 10.22 -12.55
CA SER A 228 20.38 10.82 -12.91
C SER A 228 21.10 11.41 -11.70
N ALA A 229 20.35 11.82 -10.67
CA ALA A 229 20.89 12.29 -9.42
C ALA A 229 19.99 11.86 -8.26
N ILE A 230 20.62 11.59 -7.12
CA ILE A 230 19.96 11.25 -5.87
C ILE A 230 20.32 12.34 -4.88
N LEU A 231 19.32 13.07 -4.41
CA LEU A 231 19.45 14.00 -3.30
C LEU A 231 19.07 13.31 -1.99
N THR A 232 19.70 13.71 -0.90
CA THR A 232 19.39 13.21 0.43
C THR A 232 19.04 14.35 1.36
N GLY A 233 17.91 14.25 2.07
CA GLY A 233 17.52 15.19 3.11
C GLY A 233 17.21 14.48 4.42
N GLY A 234 16.94 15.24 5.48
CA GLY A 234 16.52 14.65 6.76
C GLY A 234 15.38 15.37 7.48
N ALA A 235 14.71 16.30 6.82
CA ALA A 235 13.47 16.92 7.28
C ALA A 235 12.42 16.81 6.16
N THR A 236 11.18 16.47 6.50
CA THR A 236 10.18 16.08 5.49
C THR A 236 9.71 17.29 4.68
N GLY A 237 9.49 18.41 5.36
CA GLY A 237 9.06 19.67 4.76
C GLY A 237 10.05 20.18 3.72
N THR A 238 11.35 20.20 4.04
CA THR A 238 12.39 20.65 3.09
C THR A 238 12.55 19.71 1.89
N MET A 239 12.42 18.39 2.09
CA MET A 239 12.48 17.42 0.99
C MET A 239 11.29 17.57 0.02
N VAL A 240 10.07 17.71 0.53
CA VAL A 240 8.89 17.94 -0.32
C VAL A 240 8.94 19.32 -0.98
N LEU A 241 9.46 20.34 -0.27
CA LEU A 241 9.69 21.66 -0.85
C LEU A 241 10.72 21.64 -1.99
N GLY A 242 11.73 20.78 -1.92
CA GLY A 242 12.65 20.52 -3.03
C GLY A 242 11.93 19.97 -4.26
N VAL A 243 10.90 19.13 -4.09
CA VAL A 243 10.04 18.68 -5.20
C VAL A 243 9.21 19.85 -5.74
N LEU A 244 8.59 20.62 -4.85
CA LEU A 244 7.75 21.77 -5.19
C LEU A 244 8.50 22.84 -6.00
N THR A 245 9.76 23.12 -5.61
CA THR A 245 10.63 24.13 -6.24
C THR A 245 11.39 23.61 -7.46
N GLY A 246 11.23 22.32 -7.80
CA GLY A 246 11.84 21.70 -8.96
C GLY A 246 13.32 21.30 -8.79
N GLN A 247 13.83 21.26 -7.55
CA GLN A 247 15.15 20.70 -7.24
C GLN A 247 15.18 19.17 -7.42
N SER A 248 14.05 18.51 -7.21
CA SER A 248 13.85 17.09 -7.52
C SER A 248 12.49 16.84 -8.18
N ASP A 249 12.37 15.72 -8.88
CA ASP A 249 11.14 15.31 -9.57
C ASP A 249 10.21 14.49 -8.68
N GLY A 250 10.77 13.78 -7.70
CA GLY A 250 10.00 12.98 -6.76
C GLY A 250 10.76 12.72 -5.46
N PHE A 251 10.00 12.67 -4.38
CA PHE A 251 10.45 12.27 -3.06
C PHE A 251 9.66 11.04 -2.61
N PHE A 252 10.32 10.04 -2.04
CA PHE A 252 9.63 8.88 -1.52
C PHE A 252 10.30 8.23 -0.31
N ARG A 253 9.50 7.57 0.52
CA ARG A 253 9.89 6.81 1.70
C ARG A 253 8.99 5.57 1.87
N PHE A 254 9.58 4.47 2.33
CA PHE A 254 8.87 3.18 2.51
C PHE A 254 8.24 2.97 3.88
N LYS A 255 8.77 3.61 4.93
CA LYS A 255 8.46 3.29 6.33
C LYS A 255 7.68 4.40 7.04
N ALA A 256 6.94 4.00 8.06
CA ALA A 256 6.35 4.82 9.11
C ALA A 256 7.42 5.69 9.80
N ALA A 257 7.57 6.92 9.35
CA ALA A 257 8.56 7.84 9.90
C ALA A 257 8.21 9.31 9.63
N THR A 258 6.93 9.56 9.37
CA THR A 258 6.36 10.91 9.27
C THR A 258 5.00 10.91 9.95
N ARG A 259 4.54 12.08 10.39
CA ARG A 259 3.23 12.30 11.00
C ARG A 259 2.39 13.27 10.18
N LYS A 260 1.12 13.44 10.56
CA LYS A 260 0.20 14.34 9.85
C LYS A 260 0.73 15.78 9.76
N TRP A 261 1.36 16.30 10.82
CA TRP A 261 1.92 17.65 10.81
C TRP A 261 3.08 17.83 9.82
N ASP A 262 3.87 16.79 9.56
CA ASP A 262 4.99 16.82 8.58
C ASP A 262 4.53 17.04 7.13
N ILE A 263 3.28 16.67 6.81
CA ILE A 263 2.78 16.64 5.42
C ILE A 263 1.59 17.58 5.16
N CYS A 264 0.83 17.95 6.19
CA CYS A 264 -0.38 18.77 6.05
C CYS A 264 -0.11 20.14 5.41
N ALA A 265 1.06 20.73 5.68
CA ALA A 265 1.44 22.03 5.12
C ALA A 265 1.91 21.96 3.66
N VAL A 266 2.46 20.81 3.23
CA VAL A 266 3.08 20.67 1.90
C VAL A 266 2.16 20.01 0.88
N GLU A 267 1.27 19.10 1.30
CA GLU A 267 0.28 18.44 0.43
C GLU A 267 -0.56 19.42 -0.41
N PRO A 268 -1.21 20.45 0.16
CA PRO A 268 -2.08 21.35 -0.61
C PRO A 268 -1.27 22.20 -1.61
N LEU A 269 0.00 22.46 -1.34
CA LEU A 269 0.87 23.19 -2.27
C LEU A 269 1.24 22.32 -3.48
N ILE A 270 1.53 21.04 -3.26
CA ILE A 270 1.80 20.07 -4.33
C ILE A 270 0.54 19.87 -5.18
N GLU A 271 -0.62 19.68 -4.56
CA GLU A 271 -1.90 19.50 -5.26
C GLU A 271 -2.27 20.71 -6.11
N GLU A 272 -2.12 21.94 -5.58
CA GLU A 272 -2.38 23.14 -6.37
C GLU A 272 -1.45 23.25 -7.56
N LEU A 273 -0.22 22.74 -7.51
CA LEU A 273 0.67 22.69 -8.69
C LEU A 273 0.36 21.55 -9.68
N GLY A 274 -0.69 20.77 -9.43
CA GLY A 274 -1.12 19.63 -10.25
C GLY A 274 -0.43 18.31 -9.89
N GLY A 275 0.30 18.28 -8.79
CA GLY A 275 1.01 17.11 -8.29
C GLY A 275 0.16 16.17 -7.43
N LYS A 276 0.83 15.18 -6.84
CA LYS A 276 0.25 14.22 -5.90
C LYS A 276 1.19 14.00 -4.72
N LEU A 277 0.60 13.95 -3.52
CA LEU A 277 1.24 13.46 -2.30
C LEU A 277 0.36 12.34 -1.73
N THR A 278 0.90 11.13 -1.62
CA THR A 278 0.16 9.92 -1.22
C THR A 278 1.02 9.01 -0.35
N ASP A 279 0.40 7.98 0.21
CA ASP A 279 1.14 6.84 0.74
C ASP A 279 1.81 6.01 -0.39
N THR A 280 2.54 4.96 0.00
CA THR A 280 3.23 4.07 -0.95
C THR A 280 2.33 3.20 -1.82
N GLN A 281 1.02 3.19 -1.56
CA GLN A 281 0.00 2.48 -2.34
C GLN A 281 -0.82 3.43 -3.23
N GLY A 282 -0.53 4.74 -3.17
CA GLY A 282 -1.27 5.76 -3.91
C GLY A 282 -2.52 6.28 -3.19
N ASN A 283 -2.75 5.91 -1.93
CA ASN A 283 -3.88 6.43 -1.15
C ASN A 283 -3.57 7.82 -0.62
N VAL A 284 -4.60 8.67 -0.59
CA VAL A 284 -4.53 10.02 0.02
C VAL A 284 -4.54 9.94 1.54
N TYR A 285 -3.93 10.93 2.20
CA TYR A 285 -3.97 11.02 3.67
C TYR A 285 -5.26 11.66 4.17
N ILE A 286 -5.72 11.22 5.34
CA ILE A 286 -6.88 11.78 6.03
C ILE A 286 -6.37 12.54 7.26
N TYR A 287 -6.80 13.79 7.39
CA TYR A 287 -6.40 14.71 8.45
C TYR A 287 -7.52 14.88 9.47
N ASP A 288 -7.74 13.84 10.28
CA ASP A 288 -8.73 13.87 11.35
C ASP A 288 -8.08 14.08 12.73
N HIS A 289 -8.77 14.81 13.59
CA HIS A 289 -8.37 15.11 14.97
C HIS A 289 -9.24 14.38 16.01
N ILE A 290 -10.28 13.65 15.58
CA ILE A 290 -11.25 13.03 16.50
C ILE A 290 -10.55 12.01 17.43
N GLY A 291 -10.86 12.12 18.72
CA GLY A 291 -10.17 11.47 19.85
C GLY A 291 -10.22 9.93 19.96
N ASN A 292 -10.46 9.22 18.86
CA ASN A 292 -10.40 7.76 18.77
C ASN A 292 -9.44 7.25 17.66
N ALA A 293 -8.66 8.11 16.99
CA ALA A 293 -7.57 7.67 16.13
C ALA A 293 -6.26 7.68 16.94
N PRO A 294 -5.73 6.52 17.37
CA PRO A 294 -4.56 6.47 18.23
C PRO A 294 -3.25 6.74 17.51
N ASP A 295 -3.25 7.10 16.21
CA ASP A 295 -1.99 7.31 15.52
C ASP A 295 -2.02 8.45 14.49
N PHE A 296 -1.26 9.52 14.79
CA PHE A 296 -0.94 10.57 13.83
C PHE A 296 0.13 10.12 12.82
N ASP A 297 0.73 8.93 13.02
CA ASP A 297 1.76 8.40 12.14
C ASP A 297 1.21 8.10 10.74
N ASN A 298 2.06 8.34 9.76
CA ASN A 298 1.86 7.97 8.37
C ASN A 298 2.54 6.61 8.17
N GLU A 299 1.87 5.55 8.59
CA GLU A 299 2.47 4.20 8.66
C GLU A 299 2.91 3.65 7.31
N ARG A 300 2.26 4.09 6.23
CA ARG A 300 2.37 3.51 4.89
C ARG A 300 3.40 4.20 4.00
N GLY A 301 4.43 4.81 4.59
CA GLY A 301 5.45 5.57 3.86
C GLY A 301 4.88 6.86 3.28
N LEU A 302 5.51 7.41 2.24
CA LEU A 302 5.15 8.71 1.63
C LEU A 302 5.72 8.80 0.21
N ILE A 303 4.99 9.38 -0.73
CA ILE A 303 5.43 9.73 -2.08
C ILE A 303 4.93 11.15 -2.38
N ALA A 304 5.79 12.03 -2.88
CA ALA A 304 5.42 13.39 -3.32
C ALA A 304 6.04 13.71 -4.68
N CYS A 305 5.24 14.19 -5.63
CA CYS A 305 5.64 14.55 -6.99
C CYS A 305 4.79 15.72 -7.50
N VAL A 306 5.38 16.67 -8.25
CA VAL A 306 4.60 17.73 -8.95
C VAL A 306 4.00 17.22 -10.27
N LYS A 307 4.53 16.12 -10.83
CA LYS A 307 4.01 15.49 -12.05
C LYS A 307 3.26 14.18 -11.75
N PRO A 308 1.99 14.04 -12.15
CA PRO A 308 1.22 12.80 -11.95
C PRO A 308 1.88 11.56 -12.58
N GLU A 309 2.52 11.68 -13.74
CA GLU A 309 3.16 10.56 -14.42
C GLU A 309 4.39 10.05 -13.65
N THR A 310 5.15 10.98 -13.06
CA THR A 310 6.29 10.65 -12.19
C THR A 310 5.79 9.97 -10.91
N HIS A 311 4.67 10.44 -10.36
CA HIS A 311 4.03 9.83 -9.20
C HIS A 311 3.66 8.36 -9.46
N GLU A 312 2.93 8.09 -10.54
CA GLU A 312 2.52 6.73 -10.93
C GLU A 312 3.71 5.81 -11.17
N MET A 313 4.77 6.32 -11.81
CA MET A 313 6.02 5.57 -12.00
C MET A 313 6.64 5.15 -10.66
N ILE A 314 6.75 6.09 -9.71
CA ILE A 314 7.34 5.83 -8.39
C ILE A 314 6.46 4.86 -7.58
N VAL A 315 5.12 5.02 -7.60
CA VAL A 315 4.18 4.07 -6.97
C VAL A 315 4.43 2.67 -7.51
N ASN A 316 4.46 2.48 -8.82
CA ASN A 316 4.67 1.18 -9.46
C ASN A 316 6.01 0.53 -9.05
N VAL A 317 7.09 1.31 -8.98
CA VAL A 317 8.40 0.81 -8.51
C VAL A 317 8.34 0.42 -7.04
N ILE A 318 7.73 1.24 -6.19
CA ILE A 318 7.62 0.96 -4.76
C ILE A 318 6.77 -0.28 -4.51
N THR A 319 5.64 -0.44 -5.20
CA THR A 319 4.83 -1.66 -5.17
C THR A 319 5.68 -2.88 -5.55
N LYS A 320 6.46 -2.79 -6.64
CA LYS A 320 7.36 -3.86 -7.06
C LYS A 320 8.39 -4.20 -5.99
N VAL A 321 9.04 -3.20 -5.38
CA VAL A 321 10.04 -3.40 -4.33
C VAL A 321 9.42 -4.04 -3.08
N ASN A 322 8.28 -3.55 -2.62
CA ASN A 322 7.57 -4.10 -1.47
C ASN A 322 7.24 -5.58 -1.69
N LEU A 323 6.68 -5.92 -2.87
CA LEU A 323 6.40 -7.30 -3.25
C LEU A 323 7.66 -8.17 -3.26
N THR A 324 8.78 -7.68 -3.81
CA THR A 324 10.04 -8.44 -3.82
C THR A 324 10.65 -8.63 -2.42
N SER A 325 10.51 -7.64 -1.53
CA SER A 325 11.11 -7.68 -0.19
C SER A 325 10.36 -8.56 0.81
N ALA A 326 9.05 -8.77 0.60
CA ALA A 326 8.25 -9.70 1.41
C ALA A 326 8.63 -11.17 1.18
N LEU A 327 9.44 -11.45 0.16
CA LEU A 327 9.83 -12.80 -0.27
C LEU A 327 11.22 -13.24 0.25
N ASP A 328 11.90 -12.45 1.11
CA ASP A 328 13.32 -12.67 1.44
C ASP A 328 13.56 -13.62 2.65
N GLY A 329 13.98 -14.88 2.37
CA GLY A 329 15.15 -15.43 3.08
C GLY A 329 15.23 -16.92 3.48
N ARG A 330 14.20 -17.75 3.31
CA ARG A 330 14.29 -19.22 3.61
C ARG A 330 14.24 -20.03 2.32
N GLU A 331 15.07 -21.08 2.21
CA GLU A 331 14.97 -22.05 1.11
C GLU A 331 13.58 -22.71 1.12
N MET A 332 12.74 -22.35 0.15
CA MET A 332 11.37 -22.89 0.01
C MET A 332 11.31 -24.22 -0.76
N THR A 333 12.45 -24.79 -1.16
CA THR A 333 12.49 -26.04 -1.93
C THR A 333 13.67 -26.89 -1.48
N PRO A 334 13.45 -28.08 -0.89
CA PRO A 334 14.52 -28.96 -0.46
C PRO A 334 15.47 -29.31 -1.61
N GLN A 335 16.78 -29.32 -1.35
CA GLN A 335 17.82 -29.56 -2.36
C GLN A 335 17.59 -30.84 -3.19
N TRP A 336 17.17 -31.93 -2.53
CA TRP A 336 16.88 -33.20 -3.19
C TRP A 336 15.73 -33.11 -4.22
N PHE A 337 14.77 -32.19 -4.01
CA PHE A 337 13.62 -31.96 -4.90
C PHE A 337 14.04 -31.14 -6.14
N GLN A 338 14.92 -30.15 -5.96
CA GLN A 338 15.52 -29.40 -7.07
C GLN A 338 16.32 -30.31 -8.00
N GLU A 339 17.11 -31.23 -7.42
CA GLU A 339 17.95 -32.18 -8.17
C GLU A 339 17.15 -33.23 -8.96
N CYS A 340 15.93 -33.56 -8.51
CA CYS A 340 15.09 -34.56 -9.16
C CYS A 340 14.09 -33.98 -10.18
N VAL A 341 13.59 -32.77 -9.96
CA VAL A 341 12.47 -32.18 -10.73
C VAL A 341 12.94 -31.04 -11.65
N PHE A 342 13.94 -30.26 -11.25
CA PHE A 342 14.39 -29.05 -11.96
C PHE A 342 15.87 -29.13 -12.38
N LEU A 343 16.27 -30.25 -12.99
CA LEU A 343 17.64 -30.47 -13.50
C LEU A 343 18.16 -29.25 -14.29
N GLY A 344 19.15 -28.57 -13.72
CA GLY A 344 19.91 -27.49 -14.39
C GLY A 344 19.30 -26.08 -14.34
N ARG A 345 18.33 -25.78 -13.46
CA ARG A 345 17.74 -24.42 -13.36
C ARG A 345 17.78 -23.87 -11.94
N GLN A 346 18.51 -22.76 -11.73
CA GLN A 346 18.42 -21.92 -10.53
C GLN A 346 17.60 -20.66 -10.84
N VAL A 347 16.69 -20.28 -9.93
CA VAL A 347 15.93 -19.03 -10.02
C VAL A 347 16.58 -18.00 -9.10
N LEU A 348 17.26 -17.02 -9.69
CA LEU A 348 18.05 -16.01 -8.96
C LEU A 348 17.28 -14.71 -8.67
N ALA A 349 16.20 -14.43 -9.41
CA ALA A 349 15.36 -13.24 -9.24
C ALA A 349 13.98 -13.45 -9.87
N VAL A 350 12.96 -12.80 -9.32
CA VAL A 350 11.58 -12.84 -9.82
C VAL A 350 11.03 -11.43 -10.00
N ASN A 351 10.47 -11.15 -11.17
CA ASN A 351 9.74 -9.92 -11.44
C ASN A 351 8.23 -10.20 -11.31
N VAL A 352 7.61 -9.74 -10.23
CA VAL A 352 6.16 -9.82 -10.06
C VAL A 352 5.51 -8.69 -10.86
N VAL A 353 4.57 -9.02 -11.75
CA VAL A 353 3.75 -8.04 -12.48
C VAL A 353 2.29 -8.25 -12.07
N PRO A 354 1.73 -7.38 -11.20
CA PRO A 354 0.33 -7.45 -10.78
C PRO A 354 -0.63 -7.43 -11.99
N GLY A 355 -1.70 -8.21 -11.94
CA GLY A 355 -2.72 -8.24 -13.01
C GLY A 355 -2.32 -8.97 -14.30
N SER A 356 -1.16 -9.64 -14.35
CA SER A 356 -0.68 -10.35 -15.56
C SER A 356 -0.72 -11.88 -15.44
N VAL A 357 -1.71 -12.41 -14.72
CA VAL A 357 -1.83 -13.86 -14.57
C VAL A 357 -2.48 -14.44 -15.84
N HIS A 358 -1.70 -15.19 -16.60
CA HIS A 358 -2.19 -15.90 -17.77
C HIS A 358 -2.60 -17.32 -17.38
N THR A 359 -3.89 -17.55 -17.13
CA THR A 359 -4.47 -18.86 -16.72
C THR A 359 -3.99 -20.02 -17.60
N GLN A 360 -3.94 -19.82 -18.92
CA GLN A 360 -3.48 -20.85 -19.86
C GLN A 360 -2.02 -21.25 -19.65
N GLN A 361 -1.13 -20.33 -19.25
CA GLN A 361 0.27 -20.67 -18.98
C GLN A 361 0.43 -21.45 -17.68
N ALA A 362 -0.39 -21.13 -16.67
CA ALA A 362 -0.46 -21.90 -15.43
C ALA A 362 -1.02 -23.32 -15.67
N LEU A 363 -2.05 -23.46 -16.50
CA LEU A 363 -2.57 -24.76 -16.93
C LEU A 363 -1.53 -25.55 -17.75
N ALA A 364 -0.79 -24.90 -18.64
CA ALA A 364 0.29 -25.54 -19.39
C ALA A 364 1.43 -26.02 -18.46
N TYR A 365 1.74 -25.27 -17.40
CA TYR A 365 2.69 -25.70 -16.38
C TYR A 365 2.20 -26.96 -15.64
N LEU A 366 0.95 -26.96 -15.19
CA LEU A 366 0.35 -28.14 -14.54
C LEU A 366 0.36 -29.35 -15.46
N ALA A 367 -0.03 -29.19 -16.74
CA ALA A 367 0.02 -30.28 -17.71
C ALA A 367 1.44 -30.86 -17.84
N ASN A 368 2.47 -30.01 -17.85
CA ASN A 368 3.86 -30.46 -17.89
C ASN A 368 4.30 -31.18 -16.60
N LEU A 369 3.96 -30.64 -15.43
CA LEU A 369 4.24 -31.27 -14.15
C LEU A 369 3.59 -32.65 -14.07
N HIS A 370 2.29 -32.72 -14.38
CA HIS A 370 1.50 -33.94 -14.32
C HIS A 370 1.96 -34.98 -15.35
N ALA A 371 2.38 -34.56 -16.54
CA ALA A 371 2.96 -35.48 -17.52
C ALA A 371 4.31 -36.05 -17.06
N SER A 372 5.13 -35.27 -16.31
CA SER A 372 6.50 -35.65 -15.96
C SER A 372 6.62 -36.93 -15.12
N ALA A 373 5.61 -37.23 -14.30
CA ALA A 373 5.55 -38.41 -13.45
C ALA A 373 4.49 -39.43 -13.88
N TRP A 374 3.76 -39.15 -14.96
CA TRP A 374 2.70 -40.02 -15.44
C TRP A 374 3.28 -41.35 -15.96
N GLY A 375 2.79 -42.46 -15.42
CA GLY A 375 3.29 -43.80 -15.77
C GLY A 375 4.70 -44.13 -15.24
N GLN A 376 5.35 -43.21 -14.51
CA GLN A 376 6.70 -43.39 -13.96
C GLN A 376 6.64 -44.06 -12.58
N LYS A 377 6.50 -45.39 -12.54
CA LYS A 377 6.31 -46.16 -11.29
C LYS A 377 7.37 -45.88 -10.23
N ASP A 378 8.64 -45.88 -10.60
CA ASP A 378 9.75 -45.67 -9.66
C ASP A 378 9.73 -44.26 -9.05
N LEU A 379 9.37 -43.24 -9.86
CA LEU A 379 9.27 -41.86 -9.39
C LEU A 379 8.07 -41.69 -8.44
N ILE A 380 6.93 -42.31 -8.76
CA ILE A 380 5.73 -42.30 -7.92
C ILE A 380 5.99 -42.99 -6.59
N GLU A 381 6.67 -44.14 -6.59
CA GLU A 381 7.01 -44.86 -5.35
C GLU A 381 8.01 -44.07 -4.49
N LYS A 382 9.02 -43.46 -5.11
CA LYS A 382 9.93 -42.53 -4.44
C LYS A 382 9.16 -41.34 -3.84
N ALA A 383 8.23 -40.75 -4.60
CA ALA A 383 7.41 -39.63 -4.14
C ALA A 383 6.54 -40.03 -2.94
N ARG A 384 5.88 -41.20 -2.96
CA ARG A 384 5.11 -41.71 -1.81
C ARG A 384 5.94 -41.86 -0.54
N SER A 385 7.24 -42.16 -0.67
CA SER A 385 8.14 -42.30 0.48
C SER A 385 8.72 -40.98 1.02
N LYS A 386 8.64 -39.90 0.23
CA LYS A 386 9.30 -38.61 0.52
C LYS A 386 8.36 -37.41 0.63
N LEU A 387 7.16 -37.53 0.07
CA LEU A 387 6.14 -36.50 -0.03
C LEU A 387 4.81 -37.01 0.52
N TRP A 388 3.76 -36.18 0.45
CA TRP A 388 2.45 -36.57 0.93
C TRP A 388 1.85 -37.72 0.10
N PRO A 389 1.38 -38.82 0.73
CA PRO A 389 0.74 -39.93 0.02
C PRO A 389 -0.58 -39.54 -0.64
N ALA A 390 -1.32 -38.62 -0.01
CA ALA A 390 -2.45 -37.90 -0.58
C ALA A 390 -2.07 -36.42 -0.60
N ALA A 391 -1.59 -35.95 -1.76
CA ALA A 391 -1.27 -34.55 -1.94
C ALA A 391 -2.54 -33.70 -2.04
N CYS A 392 -2.37 -32.38 -1.97
CA CYS A 392 -3.41 -31.39 -1.65
C CYS A 392 -3.61 -31.22 -0.15
N TRP A 393 -3.61 -29.98 0.34
CA TRP A 393 -3.80 -29.72 1.77
C TRP A 393 -5.26 -29.86 2.21
N TRP A 394 -6.21 -29.57 1.31
CA TRP A 394 -7.66 -29.72 1.52
C TRP A 394 -8.17 -31.16 1.28
N ALA A 395 -7.32 -32.11 0.93
CA ALA A 395 -7.74 -33.49 0.72
C ALA A 395 -8.36 -34.07 2.00
N PHE A 396 -9.49 -34.77 1.88
CA PHE A 396 -10.21 -35.32 3.03
C PHE A 396 -9.35 -36.17 3.98
N PRO A 397 -8.41 -37.03 3.52
CA PRO A 397 -7.53 -37.79 4.42
C PRO A 397 -6.65 -36.93 5.34
N LYS A 398 -6.40 -35.65 5.01
CA LYS A 398 -5.61 -34.72 5.84
C LYS A 398 -6.46 -33.90 6.81
N ARG A 399 -7.67 -33.52 6.39
CA ARG A 399 -8.65 -32.76 7.19
C ARG A 399 -9.19 -33.57 8.37
N GLY A 400 -9.38 -34.87 8.15
CA GLY A 400 -9.83 -35.82 9.16
C GLY A 400 -11.34 -35.75 9.45
N ALA A 401 -11.87 -36.81 10.06
CA ALA A 401 -13.31 -36.96 10.31
C ALA A 401 -13.91 -35.88 11.25
N THR A 402 -13.09 -35.29 12.11
CA THR A 402 -13.52 -34.26 13.07
C THR A 402 -13.91 -32.95 12.38
N GLU A 403 -13.17 -32.52 11.36
CA GLU A 403 -13.50 -31.30 10.60
C GLU A 403 -14.87 -31.45 9.91
N LEU A 404 -15.11 -32.62 9.29
CA LEU A 404 -16.38 -32.93 8.63
C LEU A 404 -17.54 -32.97 9.63
N ALA A 405 -17.34 -33.56 10.81
CA ALA A 405 -18.36 -33.62 11.86
C ALA A 405 -18.74 -32.23 12.39
N GLN A 406 -17.82 -31.27 12.33
CA GLN A 406 -18.07 -29.88 12.72
C GLN A 406 -18.71 -29.04 11.61
N ALA A 407 -18.61 -29.48 10.35
CA ALA A 407 -19.10 -28.72 9.20
C ALA A 407 -20.61 -28.46 9.26
N SER A 408 -21.40 -29.44 9.71
CA SER A 408 -22.86 -29.30 9.89
C SER A 408 -23.25 -28.25 10.95
N TYR A 409 -22.36 -27.93 11.88
CA TYR A 409 -22.57 -26.90 12.91
C TYR A 409 -22.06 -25.53 12.48
N ILE A 410 -20.91 -25.48 11.79
CA ILE A 410 -20.25 -24.23 11.39
C ILE A 410 -20.94 -23.60 10.16
N TRP A 411 -21.42 -24.43 9.23
CA TRP A 411 -21.99 -23.94 7.97
C TRP A 411 -23.22 -23.04 8.15
N PRO A 412 -24.24 -23.38 8.98
CA PRO A 412 -25.38 -22.49 9.20
C PRO A 412 -24.99 -21.16 9.87
N GLN A 413 -23.99 -21.17 10.76
CA GLN A 413 -23.51 -19.94 11.42
C GLN A 413 -22.85 -18.99 10.43
N MET A 414 -22.08 -19.56 9.50
CA MET A 414 -21.49 -18.78 8.42
C MET A 414 -22.59 -18.21 7.53
N LEU A 415 -23.53 -19.02 7.03
CA LEU A 415 -24.63 -18.51 6.19
C LEU A 415 -25.43 -17.40 6.89
N GLY A 416 -25.66 -17.52 8.20
CA GLY A 416 -26.28 -16.48 9.01
C GLY A 416 -25.51 -15.15 9.02
N SER A 417 -24.16 -15.19 8.95
CA SER A 417 -23.32 -13.99 8.88
C SER A 417 -23.47 -13.20 7.58
N TRP A 418 -24.03 -13.83 6.54
CA TRP A 418 -24.20 -13.27 5.19
C TRP A 418 -25.67 -13.17 4.77
N GLU A 419 -26.60 -13.37 5.71
CA GLU A 419 -28.04 -13.38 5.42
C GLU A 419 -28.51 -12.07 4.78
N GLN A 420 -27.90 -10.94 5.13
CA GLN A 420 -28.22 -9.64 4.51
C GLN A 420 -27.83 -9.57 3.04
N VAL A 421 -26.69 -10.18 2.65
CA VAL A 421 -26.21 -10.21 1.26
C VAL A 421 -27.10 -11.10 0.40
N PHE A 422 -27.47 -12.29 0.88
CA PHE A 422 -28.42 -13.16 0.18
C PHE A 422 -29.81 -12.55 0.04
N LYS A 423 -30.23 -11.69 0.99
CA LYS A 423 -31.49 -10.95 0.89
C LYS A 423 -31.42 -9.78 -0.10
N SER A 424 -30.25 -9.17 -0.30
CA SER A 424 -30.08 -8.03 -1.21
C SER A 424 -29.86 -8.44 -2.67
N GLU A 425 -29.43 -9.68 -2.93
CA GLU A 425 -29.10 -10.18 -4.28
C GLU A 425 -30.05 -11.30 -4.73
N PRO A 426 -31.10 -11.00 -5.53
CA PRO A 426 -32.14 -11.96 -5.90
C PRO A 426 -31.65 -13.12 -6.79
N CYS A 427 -30.45 -13.00 -7.38
CA CYS A 427 -29.84 -14.01 -8.23
C CYS A 427 -29.17 -15.14 -7.44
N LEU A 428 -28.95 -14.97 -6.13
CA LEU A 428 -28.27 -15.95 -5.31
C LEU A 428 -29.25 -17.03 -4.80
N PRO A 429 -28.77 -18.28 -4.60
CA PRO A 429 -29.56 -19.32 -3.96
C PRO A 429 -29.98 -18.92 -2.53
N SER A 430 -31.13 -19.41 -2.07
CA SER A 430 -31.56 -19.19 -0.69
C SER A 430 -30.60 -19.88 0.30
N THR A 431 -30.49 -19.33 1.52
CA THR A 431 -29.70 -19.93 2.60
C THR A 431 -30.11 -21.39 2.85
N ALA A 432 -31.40 -21.70 2.84
CA ALA A 432 -31.90 -23.07 2.98
C ALA A 432 -31.45 -24.01 1.84
N ALA A 433 -31.34 -23.51 0.60
CA ALA A 433 -30.83 -24.30 -0.51
C ALA A 433 -29.32 -24.59 -0.35
N LEU A 434 -28.55 -23.64 0.17
CA LEU A 434 -27.12 -23.77 0.44
C LEU A 434 -26.84 -24.69 1.66
N GLU A 435 -27.66 -24.63 2.70
CA GLU A 435 -27.61 -25.56 3.83
C GLU A 435 -27.83 -27.00 3.35
N SER A 436 -28.90 -27.23 2.59
CA SER A 436 -29.22 -28.55 2.04
C SER A 436 -28.15 -29.06 1.07
N LEU A 437 -27.50 -28.18 0.30
CA LEU A 437 -26.37 -28.54 -0.55
C LEU A 437 -25.16 -29.01 0.28
N CYS A 438 -24.83 -28.29 1.35
CA CYS A 438 -23.73 -28.65 2.23
C CYS A 438 -23.96 -30.00 2.93
N GLU A 439 -25.17 -30.26 3.43
CA GLU A 439 -25.54 -31.54 4.03
C GLU A 439 -25.27 -32.71 3.07
N ARG A 440 -25.74 -32.61 1.82
CA ARG A 440 -25.48 -33.63 0.80
C ARG A 440 -23.99 -33.77 0.49
N MET A 441 -23.24 -32.68 0.44
CA MET A 441 -21.79 -32.72 0.22
C MET A 441 -21.05 -33.42 1.36
N ILE A 442 -21.49 -33.21 2.60
CA ILE A 442 -20.94 -33.88 3.79
C ILE A 442 -21.25 -35.38 3.76
N GLU A 443 -22.49 -35.76 3.44
CA GLU A 443 -22.90 -37.17 3.32
C GLU A 443 -22.07 -37.93 2.27
N GLU A 444 -21.76 -37.26 1.16
CA GLU A 444 -21.00 -37.84 0.05
C GLU A 444 -19.48 -37.66 0.16
N ALA A 445 -18.96 -36.98 1.21
CA ALA A 445 -17.55 -36.60 1.31
C ALA A 445 -16.59 -37.79 1.22
N ALA A 446 -16.91 -38.90 1.89
CA ALA A 446 -16.09 -40.12 1.84
C ALA A 446 -16.11 -40.76 0.44
N TYR A 447 -17.25 -40.75 -0.24
CA TYR A 447 -17.38 -41.25 -1.61
C TYR A 447 -16.60 -40.39 -2.60
N ILE A 448 -16.74 -39.07 -2.51
CA ILE A 448 -16.01 -38.10 -3.34
C ILE A 448 -14.50 -38.29 -3.18
N SER A 449 -14.02 -38.35 -1.93
CA SER A 449 -12.59 -38.55 -1.66
C SER A 449 -12.08 -39.91 -2.16
N THR A 450 -12.90 -40.97 -2.02
CA THR A 450 -12.55 -42.30 -2.58
C THR A 450 -12.40 -42.24 -4.09
N CYS A 451 -13.29 -41.53 -4.79
CA CYS A 451 -13.21 -41.34 -6.24
C CYS A 451 -11.98 -40.54 -6.69
N LEU A 452 -11.42 -39.69 -5.82
CA LEU A 452 -10.21 -38.91 -6.09
C LEU A 452 -8.93 -39.60 -5.59
N SER A 453 -9.08 -40.68 -4.82
CA SER A 453 -7.96 -41.41 -4.25
C SER A 453 -7.05 -42.00 -5.33
N VAL A 454 -5.76 -42.02 -5.02
CA VAL A 454 -4.77 -42.62 -5.92
C VAL A 454 -4.99 -44.11 -6.08
N ASP A 455 -5.52 -44.79 -5.06
CA ASP A 455 -5.75 -46.24 -5.12
C ASP A 455 -6.85 -46.61 -6.11
N SER A 456 -7.92 -45.79 -6.17
CA SER A 456 -9.00 -45.97 -7.16
C SER A 456 -8.58 -45.60 -8.59
N ASN A 457 -7.50 -44.82 -8.72
CA ASN A 457 -7.04 -44.25 -9.99
C ASN A 457 -5.53 -44.45 -10.21
N ALA A 458 -4.99 -45.61 -9.83
CA ALA A 458 -3.54 -45.82 -9.76
C ALA A 458 -2.82 -45.62 -11.12
N SER A 459 -3.50 -45.90 -12.24
CA SER A 459 -2.96 -45.67 -13.59
C SER A 459 -2.90 -44.19 -13.99
N LEU A 460 -3.63 -43.32 -13.29
CA LEU A 460 -3.72 -41.87 -13.52
C LEU A 460 -2.89 -41.08 -12.50
N SER A 461 -2.24 -41.77 -11.56
CA SER A 461 -1.48 -41.14 -10.50
C SER A 461 -0.30 -40.36 -11.05
N THR A 462 -0.11 -39.14 -10.56
CA THR A 462 1.02 -38.30 -10.91
C THR A 462 1.49 -37.48 -9.70
N LEU A 463 2.57 -36.72 -9.89
CA LEU A 463 2.98 -35.68 -8.96
C LEU A 463 2.03 -34.49 -9.08
N VAL A 464 1.53 -34.01 -7.95
CA VAL A 464 0.74 -32.78 -7.86
C VAL A 464 1.39 -31.84 -6.85
N HIS A 465 1.23 -30.54 -7.08
CA HIS A 465 1.72 -29.48 -6.21
C HIS A 465 0.93 -29.42 -4.90
N GLY A 466 -0.40 -29.62 -4.95
CA GLY A 466 -1.25 -29.72 -3.78
C GLY A 466 -1.60 -28.39 -3.09
N ASP A 467 -1.15 -27.27 -3.63
CA ASP A 467 -1.62 -25.93 -3.26
C ASP A 467 -1.38 -24.97 -4.44
N PHE A 468 -1.70 -25.43 -5.65
CA PHE A 468 -1.44 -24.67 -6.86
C PHE A 468 -2.43 -23.53 -7.03
N LYS A 469 -2.09 -22.36 -6.49
CA LYS A 469 -2.92 -21.14 -6.49
C LYS A 469 -2.14 -19.94 -6.96
N SER A 470 -2.83 -18.87 -7.35
CA SER A 470 -2.20 -17.63 -7.84
C SER A 470 -1.09 -17.08 -6.94
N ALA A 471 -1.26 -17.18 -5.63
CA ALA A 471 -0.28 -16.76 -4.64
C ALA A 471 1.03 -17.58 -4.66
N ASN A 472 1.01 -18.79 -5.24
CA ASN A 472 2.13 -19.73 -5.29
C ASN A 472 2.78 -19.81 -6.69
N LEU A 473 2.49 -18.85 -7.57
CA LEU A 473 3.00 -18.79 -8.94
C LEU A 473 3.74 -17.49 -9.22
N PHE A 474 4.84 -17.62 -9.96
CA PHE A 474 5.54 -16.51 -10.60
C PHE A 474 5.55 -16.69 -12.12
N PHE A 475 5.52 -15.58 -12.85
CA PHE A 475 5.61 -15.56 -14.31
C PHE A 475 6.89 -14.84 -14.72
N LYS A 476 7.73 -15.45 -15.55
CA LYS A 476 8.90 -14.77 -16.13
C LYS A 476 8.43 -13.58 -16.98
N SER A 477 9.01 -12.39 -16.81
CA SER A 477 8.47 -11.16 -17.41
C SER A 477 8.32 -11.16 -18.93
N LEU A 478 9.26 -11.81 -19.64
CA LEU A 478 9.32 -11.81 -21.11
C LEU A 478 8.64 -13.04 -21.71
N SER A 479 9.02 -14.24 -21.25
CA SER A 479 8.48 -15.50 -21.79
C SER A 479 7.11 -15.84 -21.21
N ARG A 480 6.74 -15.20 -20.09
CA ARG A 480 5.58 -15.54 -19.27
C ARG A 480 5.56 -17.01 -18.83
N GLU A 481 6.73 -17.65 -18.82
CA GLU A 481 6.89 -19.01 -18.30
C GLU A 481 6.59 -19.03 -16.80
N VAL A 482 5.80 -20.02 -16.38
CA VAL A 482 5.39 -20.16 -14.99
C VAL A 482 6.48 -20.85 -14.17
N VAL A 483 6.67 -20.36 -12.96
CA VAL A 483 7.50 -20.94 -11.91
C VAL A 483 6.62 -21.10 -10.68
N ALA A 484 6.36 -22.35 -10.28
CA ALA A 484 5.59 -22.65 -9.07
C ALA A 484 6.51 -22.83 -7.86
N PHE A 485 6.06 -22.37 -6.70
CA PHE A 485 6.78 -22.45 -5.44
C PHE A 485 5.84 -22.83 -4.29
N ASP A 486 6.38 -23.05 -3.09
CA ASP A 486 5.63 -23.58 -1.95
C ASP A 486 5.13 -25.03 -2.16
N TRP A 487 6.08 -25.94 -2.33
CA TRP A 487 5.83 -27.37 -2.54
C TRP A 487 5.51 -28.14 -1.26
N GLN A 488 5.18 -27.43 -0.16
CA GLN A 488 4.93 -28.04 1.16
C GLN A 488 3.87 -29.14 1.11
N TRP A 489 2.87 -28.98 0.23
CA TRP A 489 1.71 -29.87 0.12
C TRP A 489 1.78 -30.84 -1.05
N SER A 490 2.93 -30.89 -1.72
CA SER A 490 3.15 -31.73 -2.89
C SER A 490 3.23 -33.21 -2.56
N GLY A 491 2.98 -34.04 -3.56
CA GLY A 491 3.03 -35.49 -3.44
C GLY A 491 2.26 -36.18 -4.55
N VAL A 492 1.71 -37.35 -4.26
CA VAL A 492 1.01 -38.15 -5.28
C VAL A 492 -0.49 -37.87 -5.24
N GLY A 493 -1.08 -37.69 -6.42
CA GLY A 493 -2.49 -37.36 -6.56
C GLY A 493 -2.96 -37.43 -8.02
N LEU A 494 -4.17 -36.92 -8.25
CA LEU A 494 -4.70 -36.70 -9.58
C LEU A 494 -4.46 -35.26 -10.00
N GLY A 495 -3.92 -35.05 -11.20
CA GLY A 495 -3.68 -33.70 -11.72
C GLY A 495 -4.93 -32.81 -11.77
N ALA A 496 -6.12 -33.40 -11.84
CA ALA A 496 -7.40 -32.69 -11.77
C ALA A 496 -7.56 -31.88 -10.46
N MET A 497 -6.92 -32.29 -9.36
CA MET A 497 -7.00 -31.58 -8.08
C MET A 497 -6.28 -30.23 -8.12
N ASP A 498 -5.10 -30.16 -8.73
CA ASP A 498 -4.38 -28.89 -8.93
C ASP A 498 -5.12 -28.00 -9.93
N VAL A 499 -5.74 -28.56 -10.96
CA VAL A 499 -6.57 -27.80 -11.91
C VAL A 499 -7.78 -27.19 -11.21
N ALA A 500 -8.48 -27.96 -10.37
CA ALA A 500 -9.58 -27.47 -9.54
C ALA A 500 -9.14 -26.34 -8.62
N ASN A 501 -8.02 -26.47 -7.92
CA ASN A 501 -7.51 -25.40 -7.05
C ASN A 501 -7.13 -24.15 -7.84
N LEU A 502 -6.46 -24.31 -8.99
CA LEU A 502 -6.06 -23.19 -9.83
C LEU A 502 -7.27 -22.41 -10.32
N LEU A 503 -8.23 -23.07 -10.95
CA LEU A 503 -9.41 -22.39 -11.51
C LEU A 503 -10.21 -21.68 -10.40
N ASN A 504 -10.28 -22.28 -9.20
CA ASN A 504 -10.95 -21.70 -8.04
C ASN A 504 -10.20 -20.59 -7.31
N THR A 505 -8.93 -20.34 -7.58
CA THR A 505 -8.13 -19.34 -6.85
C THR A 505 -7.56 -18.23 -7.73
N LEU A 506 -7.47 -18.48 -9.04
CA LEU A 506 -6.69 -17.66 -9.95
C LEU A 506 -7.52 -16.99 -11.04
N VAL A 507 -8.62 -17.62 -11.47
CA VAL A 507 -9.43 -17.12 -12.58
C VAL A 507 -10.41 -16.06 -12.09
N SER A 508 -10.56 -14.97 -12.85
CA SER A 508 -11.56 -13.93 -12.58
C SER A 508 -12.95 -14.50 -12.75
N ILE A 509 -13.89 -14.10 -11.89
CA ILE A 509 -15.28 -14.57 -11.95
C ILE A 509 -15.94 -14.32 -13.30
N SER A 510 -15.58 -13.22 -13.97
CA SER A 510 -16.06 -12.90 -15.32
C SER A 510 -15.70 -13.95 -16.38
N LEU A 511 -14.61 -14.68 -16.19
CA LEU A 511 -14.15 -15.77 -17.08
C LEU A 511 -14.73 -17.13 -16.69
N LEU A 512 -15.37 -17.26 -15.53
CA LEU A 512 -16.11 -18.45 -15.09
C LEU A 512 -17.63 -18.22 -15.07
N ALA A 513 -18.10 -17.07 -15.54
CA ALA A 513 -19.51 -16.68 -15.52
C ALA A 513 -20.40 -17.52 -16.45
N ASN A 514 -19.81 -18.36 -17.30
CA ASN A 514 -20.54 -19.32 -18.11
C ASN A 514 -19.78 -20.67 -18.16
N ASP A 515 -20.53 -21.76 -18.29
CA ASP A 515 -19.99 -23.12 -18.36
C ASP A 515 -19.08 -23.33 -19.59
N GLU A 516 -19.25 -22.53 -20.65
CA GLU A 516 -18.49 -22.64 -21.90
C GLU A 516 -17.02 -22.23 -21.70
N ASN A 517 -16.75 -21.12 -21.02
CA ASN A 517 -15.39 -20.64 -20.79
C ASN A 517 -14.59 -21.56 -19.84
N GLU A 518 -15.24 -22.11 -18.82
CA GLU A 518 -14.62 -23.10 -17.94
C GLU A 518 -14.27 -24.37 -18.72
N LEU A 519 -15.18 -24.83 -19.58
CA LEU A 519 -14.96 -26.00 -20.42
C LEU A 519 -13.80 -25.79 -21.41
N GLU A 520 -13.64 -24.59 -21.99
CA GLU A 520 -12.49 -24.23 -22.83
C GLU A 520 -11.16 -24.35 -22.08
N LEU A 521 -11.10 -23.92 -20.81
CA LEU A 521 -9.91 -24.03 -19.98
C LEU A 521 -9.58 -25.49 -19.62
N LEU A 522 -10.61 -26.30 -19.34
CA LEU A 522 -10.46 -27.73 -19.11
C LEU A 522 -9.94 -28.45 -20.35
N HIS A 523 -10.49 -28.14 -21.52
CA HIS A 523 -9.98 -28.66 -22.81
C HIS A 523 -8.55 -28.23 -23.05
N PHE A 524 -8.22 -26.96 -22.82
CA PHE A 524 -6.87 -26.45 -22.98
C PHE A 524 -5.85 -27.24 -22.13
N TYR A 525 -6.14 -27.46 -20.84
CA TYR A 525 -5.28 -28.27 -19.98
C TYR A 525 -5.16 -29.71 -20.50
N TYR A 526 -6.29 -30.33 -20.86
CA TYR A 526 -6.35 -31.71 -21.30
C TYR A 526 -5.54 -31.93 -22.59
N ASP A 527 -5.67 -31.02 -23.54
CA ASP A 527 -4.93 -31.05 -24.80
C ASP A 527 -3.42 -30.89 -24.57
N ARG A 528 -3.01 -29.94 -23.70
CA ARG A 528 -1.59 -29.78 -23.33
C ARG A 528 -1.03 -31.02 -22.64
N LEU A 529 -1.82 -31.66 -21.78
CA LEU A 529 -1.43 -32.91 -21.12
C LEU A 529 -1.25 -34.02 -22.16
N ASN A 530 -2.20 -34.20 -23.08
CA ASN A 530 -2.12 -35.20 -24.14
C ASN A 530 -0.89 -34.97 -25.04
N GLU A 531 -0.68 -33.74 -25.51
CA GLU A 531 0.50 -33.36 -26.31
C GLU A 531 1.81 -33.69 -25.57
N ARG A 532 1.87 -33.39 -24.26
CA ARG A 532 3.09 -33.63 -23.48
C ARG A 532 3.33 -35.11 -23.23
N LEU A 533 2.28 -35.89 -22.98
CA LEU A 533 2.38 -37.35 -22.80
C LEU A 533 2.80 -38.05 -24.10
N GLN A 534 2.32 -37.58 -25.26
CA GLN A 534 2.78 -38.03 -26.57
C GLN A 534 4.26 -37.69 -26.77
N ALA A 535 4.68 -36.46 -26.44
CA ALA A 535 6.07 -36.03 -26.57
C ALA A 535 7.05 -36.78 -25.63
N LEU A 536 6.54 -37.40 -24.56
CA LEU A 536 7.31 -38.22 -23.62
C LEU A 536 7.17 -39.74 -23.92
N ASP A 537 6.53 -40.12 -25.03
CA ASP A 537 6.23 -41.51 -25.43
C ASP A 537 5.49 -42.32 -24.35
N VAL A 538 4.70 -41.66 -23.49
CA VAL A 538 3.92 -42.31 -22.41
C VAL A 538 2.63 -42.92 -22.94
N THR A 539 1.91 -42.19 -23.79
CA THR A 539 0.75 -42.68 -24.54
C THR A 539 0.66 -41.98 -25.89
N SER A 540 0.18 -42.71 -26.90
CA SER A 540 -0.12 -42.12 -28.21
C SER A 540 -1.50 -41.43 -28.25
N ASP A 541 -2.38 -41.73 -27.29
CA ASP A 541 -3.74 -41.21 -27.25
C ASP A 541 -4.29 -41.24 -25.81
N LEU A 542 -4.33 -40.07 -25.17
CA LEU A 542 -4.85 -39.93 -23.81
C LEU A 542 -6.34 -40.29 -23.73
N GLN A 543 -7.13 -40.11 -24.79
CA GLN A 543 -8.57 -40.38 -24.76
C GLN A 543 -8.89 -41.85 -24.51
N LYS A 544 -7.98 -42.77 -24.85
CA LYS A 544 -8.16 -44.21 -24.58
C LYS A 544 -7.94 -44.56 -23.12
N SER A 545 -6.93 -43.97 -22.48
CA SER A 545 -6.54 -44.27 -21.10
C SER A 545 -7.25 -43.40 -20.07
N TYR A 546 -7.61 -42.18 -20.43
CA TYR A 546 -8.27 -41.22 -19.57
C TYR A 546 -9.16 -40.28 -20.40
N PRO A 547 -10.36 -40.72 -20.80
CA PRO A 547 -11.28 -39.92 -21.61
C PRO A 547 -11.55 -38.55 -20.99
N PHE A 548 -11.78 -37.53 -21.82
CA PHE A 548 -12.06 -36.17 -21.32
C PHE A 548 -13.23 -36.13 -20.32
N GLU A 549 -14.29 -36.90 -20.55
CA GLU A 549 -15.44 -36.98 -19.62
C GLU A 549 -15.05 -37.55 -18.26
N ALA A 550 -14.10 -38.49 -18.20
CA ALA A 550 -13.57 -39.00 -16.94
C ALA A 550 -12.74 -37.92 -16.23
N PHE A 551 -11.93 -37.17 -16.98
CA PHE A 551 -11.19 -36.02 -16.44
C PHE A 551 -12.12 -34.94 -15.89
N LYS A 552 -13.14 -34.55 -16.65
CA LYS A 552 -14.16 -33.60 -16.24
C LYS A 552 -14.87 -34.05 -14.96
N ARG A 553 -15.20 -35.34 -14.86
CA ARG A 553 -15.78 -35.92 -13.62
C ARG A 553 -14.83 -35.77 -12.43
N HIS A 554 -13.54 -36.10 -12.59
CA HIS A 554 -12.57 -35.92 -11.51
C HIS A 554 -12.35 -34.45 -11.15
N TYR A 555 -12.38 -33.53 -12.12
CA TYR A 555 -12.33 -32.10 -11.86
C TYR A 555 -13.53 -31.64 -11.01
N VAL A 556 -14.75 -32.02 -11.38
CA VAL A 556 -15.97 -31.68 -10.62
C VAL A 556 -15.93 -32.26 -9.22
N LEU A 557 -15.47 -33.50 -9.06
CA LEU A 557 -15.32 -34.12 -7.73
C LEU A 557 -14.27 -33.38 -6.90
N ALA A 558 -13.14 -32.99 -7.50
CA ALA A 558 -12.09 -32.22 -6.81
C ALA A 558 -12.57 -30.82 -6.43
N PHE A 559 -13.39 -30.19 -7.28
CA PHE A 559 -14.08 -28.94 -6.98
C PHE A 559 -14.97 -29.10 -5.74
N LEU A 560 -15.78 -30.16 -5.68
CA LEU A 560 -16.64 -30.43 -4.53
C LEU A 560 -15.82 -30.69 -3.26
N GLU A 561 -14.74 -31.47 -3.33
CA GLU A 561 -13.88 -31.74 -2.16
C GLU A 561 -13.20 -30.47 -1.63
N LEU A 562 -12.77 -29.55 -2.51
CA LEU A 562 -12.22 -28.25 -2.13
C LEU A 562 -13.22 -27.41 -1.34
N HIS A 563 -14.47 -27.31 -1.82
CA HIS A 563 -15.52 -26.49 -1.20
C HIS A 563 -16.10 -27.08 0.09
N GLN A 564 -15.81 -28.36 0.39
CA GLN A 564 -16.10 -28.95 1.69
C GLN A 564 -15.12 -28.48 2.79
N SER A 565 -14.01 -27.82 2.46
CA SER A 565 -13.00 -27.39 3.44
C SER A 565 -13.41 -26.11 4.14
N LEU A 566 -13.53 -26.15 5.47
CA LEU A 566 -14.03 -25.05 6.30
C LEU A 566 -13.19 -23.75 6.22
N GLU A 567 -11.95 -23.82 5.74
CA GLU A 567 -11.12 -22.64 5.49
C GLU A 567 -11.45 -21.94 4.16
N TYR A 568 -11.72 -22.68 3.08
CA TYR A 568 -12.16 -22.09 1.81
C TYR A 568 -13.57 -21.52 1.88
N VAL A 569 -14.36 -22.09 2.79
CA VAL A 569 -15.68 -21.62 3.17
C VAL A 569 -15.67 -20.19 3.73
N LYS A 570 -14.57 -19.75 4.37
CA LYS A 570 -14.42 -18.38 4.87
C LYS A 570 -14.04 -17.35 3.80
N SER A 571 -13.76 -17.77 2.57
CA SER A 571 -13.35 -16.88 1.48
C SER A 571 -14.55 -16.36 0.69
N GLU A 572 -14.51 -15.10 0.26
CA GLU A 572 -15.60 -14.36 -0.43
C GLU A 572 -16.14 -15.07 -1.70
N ARG A 573 -15.44 -16.08 -2.25
CA ARG A 573 -15.78 -16.74 -3.52
C ARG A 573 -16.98 -17.68 -3.48
N LEU A 574 -17.41 -18.14 -2.31
CA LEU A 574 -18.63 -18.98 -2.22
C LEU A 574 -19.93 -18.21 -2.46
N MET A 575 -19.86 -16.87 -2.47
CA MET A 575 -21.02 -15.97 -2.52
C MET A 575 -21.20 -15.28 -3.87
N SER A 576 -20.40 -15.70 -4.85
CA SER A 576 -20.30 -15.13 -6.18
C SER A 576 -20.40 -16.23 -7.21
#